data_AF-A0A8C4KSS6-F1
#
_entry.id   AF-A0A8C4KSS6-F1
#
_cell.length_a   1.000
_cell.length_b   1.000
_cell.length_c   1.000
_cell.angle_alpha   90.00
_cell.angle_beta   90.00
_cell.angle_gamma   90.00
#
_symmetry.space_group_name_H-M   'P 1'
#
loop_
_entity.id
_entity.type
_entity.pdbx_description
1 polymer ?
#
loop_
_entity_poly.entity_id
_entity_poly.type
_entity_poly.pdbx_seq_one_letter_code
_entity_poly.pdbx_strand_id
1 'polypeptide(L)'
;MCTNPGVKQEDPMNVEPEIKQQVTMVSDPEILKVCRSQHVFFFFFLVYNIMSSGEIECSNTLEDALDQALPSQAFVYRPVRQRVYALLLGDGRDDSSSCFFFFFLFVYSGNPLKHPDLVRPLPMNLAGGTPSLKLLWLNQEPEIPARRLDTLLACFDLSSSFFFFFSVENPFKALCCLLIYLFVQVDTLCLEDLHAFIAQALCLQGKSTMQLVDLQVLLGSLLVRGLTTLVLVNSACGFPWRMSDFMPWNVFDGKLFHQKYLLSEKGYAVEVLLEQNRSQLTRFHNLKSVVCKACMKENRRIVSRQQGRSHHSGRWGREGSGSHRTSSGHSRSGQGQHWRDQGPGKRPYKHKDYFHFIAS
;
A
#
# COMPACT_ATOMS: atom_id res chain seq x y z
N MET A 1 40.38 -57.07 -39.24
CA MET A 1 39.56 -57.05 -38.01
C MET A 1 39.02 -55.65 -37.82
N CYS A 2 37.71 -55.52 -37.52
CA CYS A 2 37.07 -54.46 -36.72
C CYS A 2 35.55 -54.60 -36.92
N THR A 3 34.94 -55.42 -36.09
CA THR A 3 33.49 -55.63 -36.02
C THR A 3 32.83 -54.46 -35.32
N ASN A 4 31.86 -53.79 -35.94
CA ASN A 4 30.94 -52.86 -35.26
C ASN A 4 29.95 -53.65 -34.40
N PRO A 5 29.85 -53.41 -33.08
CA PRO A 5 28.85 -54.04 -32.24
C PRO A 5 27.69 -53.09 -31.92
N GLY A 6 26.47 -53.52 -32.27
CA GLY A 6 25.23 -53.30 -31.51
C GLY A 6 24.83 -51.87 -31.13
N VAL A 7 23.84 -51.34 -31.85
CA VAL A 7 22.95 -50.29 -31.32
C VAL A 7 22.31 -50.81 -30.02
N LYS A 8 22.53 -50.11 -28.90
CA LYS A 8 21.70 -50.26 -27.70
C LYS A 8 20.57 -49.24 -27.78
N GLN A 9 19.34 -49.75 -27.71
CA GLN A 9 18.15 -48.95 -27.57
C GLN A 9 18.05 -48.54 -26.09
N GLU A 10 18.20 -47.24 -25.81
CA GLU A 10 18.00 -46.70 -24.46
C GLU A 10 16.49 -46.56 -24.20
N ASP A 11 16.01 -47.18 -23.11
CA ASP A 11 14.67 -46.92 -22.60
C ASP A 11 14.54 -45.44 -22.19
N PRO A 12 13.43 -44.76 -22.52
CA PRO A 12 13.18 -43.44 -21.99
C PRO A 12 12.88 -43.56 -20.50
N MET A 13 13.89 -43.32 -19.65
CA MET A 13 13.69 -43.31 -18.20
C MET A 13 12.58 -42.31 -17.85
N ASN A 14 11.55 -42.86 -17.22
CA ASN A 14 10.39 -42.18 -16.66
C ASN A 14 10.81 -40.91 -15.89
N VAL A 15 10.71 -39.75 -16.54
CA VAL A 15 10.72 -38.45 -15.84
C VAL A 15 9.35 -38.28 -15.23
N GLU A 16 9.13 -38.99 -14.13
CA GLU A 16 8.01 -38.72 -13.23
C GLU A 16 8.15 -37.26 -12.79
N PRO A 17 7.14 -36.40 -13.00
CA PRO A 17 7.23 -35.04 -12.53
C PRO A 17 7.28 -35.10 -11.00
N GLU A 18 8.38 -34.63 -10.41
CA GLU A 18 8.45 -34.40 -8.97
C GLU A 18 7.35 -33.38 -8.60
N ILE A 19 6.19 -33.90 -8.19
CA ILE A 19 5.15 -33.13 -7.54
C ILE A 19 5.73 -32.73 -6.20
N LYS A 20 6.48 -31.62 -6.19
CA LYS A 20 6.77 -30.86 -4.97
C LYS A 20 5.42 -30.68 -4.29
N GLN A 21 5.21 -31.36 -3.17
CA GLN A 21 4.02 -31.17 -2.36
C GLN A 21 3.99 -29.67 -2.01
N GLN A 22 3.08 -28.94 -2.65
CA GLN A 22 2.77 -27.56 -2.27
C GLN A 22 2.11 -27.65 -0.90
N VAL A 23 2.94 -27.58 0.14
CA VAL A 23 2.53 -27.42 1.53
C VAL A 23 1.79 -26.09 1.60
N THR A 24 0.48 -26.18 1.40
CA THR A 24 -0.39 -25.02 1.33
C THR A 24 -0.52 -24.47 2.74
N MET A 25 -0.23 -23.19 2.93
CA MET A 25 -0.11 -22.54 4.23
C MET A 25 -1.44 -22.53 5.02
N VAL A 26 -2.56 -22.72 4.33
CA VAL A 26 -3.90 -22.87 4.91
C VAL A 26 -4.39 -24.30 4.69
N SER A 27 -4.73 -24.99 5.78
CA SER A 27 -5.18 -26.39 5.75
C SER A 27 -6.69 -26.58 5.49
N ASP A 28 -7.48 -25.49 5.48
CA ASP A 28 -8.95 -25.59 5.34
C ASP A 28 -9.39 -25.79 3.88
N PRO A 29 -10.01 -26.93 3.54
CA PRO A 29 -10.32 -27.28 2.15
C PRO A 29 -11.42 -26.42 1.52
N GLU A 30 -12.34 -25.85 2.31
CA GLU A 30 -13.40 -24.97 1.80
C GLU A 30 -12.81 -23.62 1.41
N ILE A 31 -11.94 -23.08 2.27
CA ILE A 31 -11.23 -21.83 2.02
C ILE A 31 -10.26 -21.97 0.84
N LEU A 32 -9.56 -23.10 0.71
CA LEU A 32 -8.75 -23.39 -0.47
C LEU A 32 -9.58 -23.52 -1.76
N LYS A 33 -10.79 -24.07 -1.70
CA LYS A 33 -11.70 -24.16 -2.85
C LYS A 33 -12.17 -22.78 -3.31
N VAL A 34 -12.52 -21.89 -2.38
CA VAL A 34 -12.82 -20.47 -2.69
C VAL A 34 -11.60 -19.77 -3.27
N CYS A 35 -10.43 -19.96 -2.66
CA CYS A 35 -9.19 -19.35 -3.11
C CYS A 35 -8.82 -19.76 -4.55
N ARG A 36 -8.92 -21.06 -4.88
CA ARG A 36 -8.67 -21.58 -6.23
C ARG A 36 -9.70 -21.12 -7.26
N SER A 37 -10.99 -21.04 -6.91
CA SER A 37 -12.01 -20.56 -7.85
C SER A 37 -11.90 -19.06 -8.11
N GLN A 38 -11.49 -18.29 -7.10
CA GLN A 38 -11.27 -16.85 -7.23
C GLN A 38 -9.91 -16.49 -7.84
N HIS A 39 -8.89 -17.34 -7.74
CA HIS A 39 -7.58 -17.17 -8.38
C HIS A 39 -7.67 -16.93 -9.91
N VAL A 40 -8.64 -17.56 -10.57
CA VAL A 40 -8.90 -17.39 -12.02
C VAL A 40 -9.27 -15.93 -12.36
N PHE A 41 -9.76 -15.16 -11.38
CA PHE A 41 -9.88 -13.71 -11.50
C PHE A 41 -8.57 -13.04 -11.06
N PHE A 42 -7.98 -12.26 -11.97
CA PHE A 42 -6.69 -11.56 -11.84
C PHE A 42 -6.47 -10.74 -10.55
N PHE A 43 -7.49 -10.51 -9.74
CA PHE A 43 -7.38 -9.74 -8.50
C PHE A 43 -7.10 -10.60 -7.25
N PHE A 44 -7.38 -11.91 -7.29
CA PHE A 44 -7.21 -12.79 -6.13
C PHE A 44 -5.82 -13.46 -6.05
N PHE A 45 -4.97 -13.32 -7.08
CA PHE A 45 -3.67 -14.00 -7.13
C PHE A 45 -2.76 -13.64 -5.95
N LEU A 46 -2.82 -12.41 -5.45
CA LEU A 46 -2.05 -12.00 -4.28
C LEU A 46 -2.47 -12.80 -3.03
N VAL A 47 -3.77 -13.04 -2.83
CA VAL A 47 -4.27 -13.87 -1.71
C VAL A 47 -3.88 -15.34 -1.92
N TYR A 48 -3.99 -15.83 -3.15
CA TYR A 48 -3.61 -17.21 -3.50
C TYR A 48 -2.12 -17.48 -3.26
N ASN A 49 -1.23 -16.56 -3.64
CA ASN A 49 0.21 -16.69 -3.41
C ASN A 49 0.55 -16.72 -1.92
N ILE A 50 -0.07 -15.84 -1.12
CA ILE A 50 0.07 -15.86 0.34
C ILE A 50 -0.36 -17.21 0.93
N MET A 51 -1.49 -17.75 0.48
CA MET A 51 -2.01 -19.02 0.98
C MET A 51 -1.25 -20.25 0.46
N SER A 52 -0.57 -20.15 -0.68
CA SER A 52 0.08 -21.29 -1.35
C SER A 52 1.58 -21.37 -1.11
N SER A 53 2.29 -20.22 -1.03
CA SER A 53 3.74 -20.14 -0.77
C SER A 53 4.11 -19.25 0.43
N GLY A 54 3.18 -18.45 0.96
CA GLY A 54 3.50 -17.46 2.01
C GLY A 54 4.16 -16.19 1.46
N GLU A 55 4.13 -15.97 0.15
CA GLU A 55 4.91 -14.92 -0.50
C GLU A 55 4.00 -13.85 -1.12
N ILE A 56 4.46 -12.59 -1.06
CA ILE A 56 3.92 -11.50 -1.87
C ILE A 56 5.06 -10.91 -2.68
N GLU A 57 5.26 -11.43 -3.89
CA GLU A 57 6.09 -10.76 -4.88
C GLU A 57 5.45 -9.40 -5.22
N CYS A 58 6.27 -8.35 -5.22
CA CYS A 58 5.82 -6.99 -5.40
C CYS A 58 6.58 -6.36 -6.56
N SER A 59 5.87 -5.94 -7.60
CA SER A 59 6.49 -5.34 -8.77
C SER A 59 7.31 -4.10 -8.41
N ASN A 60 8.47 -3.99 -9.05
CA ASN A 60 9.44 -2.94 -8.83
C ASN A 60 8.83 -1.58 -9.20
N THR A 61 8.42 -0.79 -8.21
CA THR A 61 8.41 0.66 -8.39
C THR A 61 9.85 1.13 -8.47
N LEU A 62 10.18 1.92 -9.49
CA LEU A 62 11.45 2.65 -9.56
C LEU A 62 11.45 3.75 -8.50
N GLU A 63 11.66 3.36 -7.25
CA GLU A 63 12.11 4.27 -6.19
C GLU A 63 13.60 4.53 -6.41
N ASP A 64 14.02 5.79 -6.41
CA ASP A 64 15.44 6.12 -6.39
C ASP A 64 16.03 5.65 -5.06
N ALA A 65 16.95 4.68 -5.11
CA ALA A 65 17.60 4.12 -3.93
C ALA A 65 18.46 5.15 -3.16
N LEU A 66 18.68 6.34 -3.71
CA LEU A 66 19.35 7.47 -3.08
C LEU A 66 18.39 8.58 -2.62
N ASP A 67 17.10 8.50 -2.95
CA ASP A 67 16.09 9.45 -2.48
C ASP A 67 15.44 8.98 -1.17
N GLN A 68 15.54 9.81 -0.15
CA GLN A 68 14.94 9.60 1.17
C GLN A 68 13.88 10.67 1.48
N ALA A 69 13.40 11.38 0.45
CA ALA A 69 12.34 12.38 0.54
C ALA A 69 11.05 11.87 1.19
N LEU A 70 10.63 10.68 0.77
CA LEU A 70 9.47 9.99 1.32
C LEU A 70 9.88 8.60 1.84
N PRO A 71 9.21 8.08 2.86
CA PRO A 71 9.37 6.69 3.25
C PRO A 71 8.95 5.79 2.08
N SER A 72 9.81 4.80 1.74
CA SER A 72 9.54 3.81 0.71
C SER A 72 8.17 3.14 0.90
N GLN A 73 7.48 2.87 -0.21
CA GLN A 73 6.23 2.10 -0.23
C GLN A 73 6.38 0.70 0.41
N ALA A 74 7.60 0.16 0.39
CA ALA A 74 7.96 -1.07 1.09
C ALA A 74 7.68 -0.97 2.59
N PHE A 75 8.06 0.15 3.23
CA PHE A 75 7.82 0.43 4.63
C PHE A 75 6.41 0.97 4.90
N VAL A 76 5.95 1.95 4.11
CA VAL A 76 4.62 2.58 4.32
C VAL A 76 3.51 1.55 4.35
N TYR A 77 3.53 0.54 3.47
CA TYR A 77 2.49 -0.49 3.45
C TYR A 77 2.85 -1.78 4.22
N ARG A 78 4.01 -1.85 4.90
CA ARG A 78 4.43 -3.04 5.68
C ARG A 78 3.39 -3.43 6.75
N PRO A 79 2.86 -2.51 7.59
CA PRO A 79 1.89 -2.87 8.63
C PRO A 79 0.59 -3.46 8.07
N VAL A 80 0.15 -2.99 6.90
CA VAL A 80 -1.06 -3.51 6.23
C VAL A 80 -0.85 -4.95 5.79
N ARG A 81 0.28 -5.24 5.12
CA ARG A 81 0.60 -6.61 4.67
C ARG A 81 0.77 -7.56 5.87
N GLN A 82 1.34 -7.09 6.98
CA GLN A 82 1.45 -7.86 8.22
C GLN A 82 0.09 -8.25 8.83
N ARG A 83 -0.91 -7.37 8.75
CA ARG A 83 -2.27 -7.66 9.22
C ARG A 83 -3.03 -8.57 8.25
N VAL A 84 -2.77 -8.47 6.95
CA VAL A 84 -3.28 -9.42 5.95
C VAL A 84 -2.73 -10.83 6.22
N TYR A 85 -1.45 -10.99 6.56
CA TYR A 85 -0.94 -12.30 7.01
C TYR A 85 -1.63 -12.79 8.29
N ALA A 86 -1.79 -11.92 9.30
CA ALA A 86 -2.50 -12.28 10.53
C ALA A 86 -3.95 -12.74 10.27
N LEU A 87 -4.61 -12.17 9.27
CA LEU A 87 -5.96 -12.54 8.84
C LEU A 87 -5.99 -13.86 8.05
N LEU A 88 -5.08 -14.03 7.07
CA LEU A 88 -5.10 -15.18 6.17
C LEU A 88 -4.51 -16.46 6.78
N LEU A 89 -3.52 -16.30 7.66
CA LEU A 89 -2.65 -17.40 8.13
C LEU A 89 -2.62 -17.52 9.67
N GLY A 90 -3.32 -16.63 10.39
CA GLY A 90 -3.33 -16.58 11.85
C GLY A 90 -2.25 -15.66 12.44
N ASP A 91 -2.42 -15.27 13.70
CA ASP A 91 -1.51 -14.34 14.40
C ASP A 91 -0.35 -15.01 15.15
N GLY A 92 -0.17 -16.34 14.97
CA GLY A 92 0.97 -17.09 15.48
C GLY A 92 0.99 -17.28 17.00
N ARG A 93 -0.17 -17.19 17.67
CA ARG A 93 -0.30 -17.35 19.13
C ARG A 93 -0.42 -18.79 19.61
N ASP A 94 -0.66 -19.74 18.71
CA ASP A 94 -0.69 -21.17 19.05
C ASP A 94 0.73 -21.75 19.01
N ASP A 95 1.27 -22.06 20.19
CA ASP A 95 2.64 -22.51 20.49
C ASP A 95 3.11 -23.79 19.75
N SER A 96 2.25 -24.41 18.94
CA SER A 96 2.52 -25.65 18.19
C SER A 96 2.75 -25.43 16.69
N SER A 97 2.67 -24.21 16.18
CA SER A 97 2.88 -23.91 14.76
C SER A 97 4.09 -23.00 14.55
N SER A 98 5.03 -23.45 13.72
CA SER A 98 6.24 -22.72 13.33
C SER A 98 5.89 -21.26 13.01
N CYS A 99 6.54 -20.30 13.69
CA CYS A 99 6.40 -18.89 13.36
C CYS A 99 6.77 -18.66 11.89
N PHE A 100 5.76 -18.60 11.02
CA PHE A 100 5.97 -18.45 9.59
C PHE A 100 6.52 -17.04 9.33
N PHE A 101 7.79 -16.99 8.96
CA PHE A 101 8.43 -15.77 8.48
C PHE A 101 8.09 -15.63 7.00
N PHE A 102 7.33 -14.58 6.67
CA PHE A 102 6.90 -14.36 5.30
C PHE A 102 7.94 -13.58 4.52
N PHE A 103 8.18 -14.00 3.28
CA PHE A 103 9.22 -13.47 2.41
C PHE A 103 8.72 -12.23 1.65
N PHE A 104 9.52 -11.17 1.67
CA PHE A 104 9.28 -9.96 0.92
C PHE A 104 10.49 -9.53 0.09
N LEU A 105 10.29 -9.39 -1.21
CA LEU A 105 11.24 -8.74 -2.11
C LEU A 105 10.71 -7.34 -2.43
N PHE A 106 11.37 -6.31 -1.90
CA PHE A 106 11.09 -4.90 -2.20
C PHE A 106 12.40 -4.15 -2.44
N VAL A 107 12.46 -3.42 -3.55
CA VAL A 107 13.47 -2.37 -3.75
C VAL A 107 13.18 -1.24 -2.75
N TYR A 108 14.19 -0.87 -1.97
CA TYR A 108 14.23 0.35 -1.17
C TYR A 108 15.69 0.76 -0.92
N SER A 109 15.91 2.00 -0.50
CA SER A 109 17.26 2.52 -0.19
C SER A 109 18.01 1.59 0.78
N GLY A 110 19.09 0.97 0.29
CA GLY A 110 19.93 0.06 1.07
C GLY A 110 19.58 -1.44 1.00
N ASN A 111 18.50 -1.86 0.33
CA ASN A 111 18.23 -3.29 0.11
C ASN A 111 18.91 -3.82 -1.16
N PRO A 112 19.89 -4.75 -1.07
CA PRO A 112 20.54 -5.34 -2.24
C PRO A 112 19.73 -6.49 -2.87
N LEU A 113 18.50 -6.78 -2.41
CA LEU A 113 17.63 -7.89 -2.84
C LEU A 113 18.24 -9.30 -2.74
N LYS A 114 19.37 -9.46 -2.04
CA LYS A 114 20.07 -10.76 -1.90
C LYS A 114 19.29 -11.78 -1.08
N HIS A 115 18.47 -11.30 -0.15
CA HIS A 115 17.61 -12.13 0.69
C HIS A 115 16.25 -11.44 0.83
N PRO A 116 15.14 -12.19 0.88
CA PRO A 116 13.83 -11.64 1.20
C PRO A 116 13.77 -11.14 2.65
N ASP A 117 13.11 -10.00 2.85
CA ASP A 117 12.81 -9.46 4.18
C ASP A 117 11.83 -10.38 4.91
N LEU A 118 12.27 -10.93 6.05
CA LEU A 118 11.43 -11.75 6.92
C LEU A 118 10.49 -10.86 7.75
N VAL A 119 9.19 -11.16 7.69
CA VAL A 119 8.17 -10.35 8.37
C VAL A 119 7.18 -11.23 9.12
N ARG A 120 6.91 -10.83 10.37
CA ARG A 120 5.93 -11.46 11.26
C ARG A 120 4.53 -10.87 11.07
N PRO A 121 3.45 -11.66 11.23
CA PRO A 121 2.10 -11.15 11.39
C PRO A 121 2.00 -10.03 12.43
N LEU A 122 1.11 -9.08 12.19
CA LEU A 122 0.76 -8.02 13.14
C LEU A 122 -0.72 -8.17 13.48
N PRO A 123 -1.10 -8.41 14.75
CA PRO A 123 -2.51 -8.60 15.10
C PRO A 123 -3.33 -7.33 14.83
N MET A 124 -4.60 -7.51 14.52
CA MET A 124 -5.56 -6.42 14.33
C MET A 124 -6.23 -6.05 15.64
N ASN A 125 -6.46 -4.75 15.85
CA ASN A 125 -7.15 -4.23 17.02
C ASN A 125 -8.68 -4.18 16.79
N LEU A 126 -9.30 -5.35 16.71
CA LEU A 126 -10.74 -5.52 16.47
C LEU A 126 -11.48 -5.94 17.74
N ALA A 127 -12.69 -5.39 17.94
CA ALA A 127 -13.59 -5.80 19.00
C ALA A 127 -14.13 -7.23 18.74
N GLY A 128 -13.55 -8.21 19.43
CA GLY A 128 -13.77 -9.64 19.20
C GLY A 128 -12.59 -10.39 18.60
N GLY A 129 -11.45 -9.72 18.35
CA GLY A 129 -10.25 -10.33 17.77
C GLY A 129 -10.29 -10.46 16.25
N THR A 130 -9.32 -11.18 15.68
CA THR A 130 -9.25 -11.44 14.24
C THR A 130 -10.37 -12.38 13.80
N PRO A 131 -11.26 -11.99 12.86
CA PRO A 131 -12.33 -12.85 12.37
C PRO A 131 -11.80 -14.01 11.51
N SER A 132 -12.50 -15.14 11.51
CA SER A 132 -12.14 -16.30 10.70
C SER A 132 -12.48 -16.12 9.22
N LEU A 133 -11.71 -16.77 8.34
CA LEU A 133 -11.98 -16.74 6.89
C LEU A 133 -13.35 -17.35 6.53
N LYS A 134 -13.87 -18.32 7.32
CA LYS A 134 -15.24 -18.83 7.12
C LYS A 134 -16.28 -17.75 7.33
N LEU A 135 -16.15 -16.97 8.41
CA LEU A 135 -17.04 -15.84 8.69
C LEU A 135 -17.00 -14.80 7.56
N LEU A 136 -15.80 -14.47 7.07
CA LEU A 136 -15.67 -13.44 6.04
C LEU A 136 -16.07 -13.91 4.64
N TRP A 137 -15.72 -15.14 4.22
CA TRP A 137 -15.85 -15.57 2.82
C TRP A 137 -17.09 -16.42 2.55
N LEU A 138 -17.57 -17.17 3.55
CA LEU A 138 -18.66 -18.15 3.37
C LEU A 138 -20.00 -17.66 3.93
N ASN A 139 -19.99 -16.82 4.98
CA ASN A 139 -21.21 -16.29 5.57
C ASN A 139 -21.84 -15.16 4.72
N GLN A 140 -23.18 -15.10 4.66
CA GLN A 140 -23.98 -14.11 3.93
C GLN A 140 -25.07 -13.44 4.81
N GLU A 141 -24.98 -13.57 6.13
CA GLU A 141 -25.83 -12.87 7.09
C GLU A 141 -25.74 -11.34 6.93
N PRO A 142 -26.82 -10.58 7.27
CA PRO A 142 -26.90 -9.14 7.00
C PRO A 142 -25.86 -8.29 7.75
N GLU A 143 -25.25 -8.81 8.81
CA GLU A 143 -24.18 -8.14 9.56
C GLU A 143 -22.79 -8.28 8.91
N ILE A 144 -22.60 -9.31 8.07
CA ILE A 144 -21.30 -9.66 7.49
C ILE A 144 -20.71 -8.54 6.62
N PRO A 145 -21.46 -7.81 5.77
CA PRO A 145 -20.92 -6.68 5.01
C PRO A 145 -20.28 -5.60 5.89
N ALA A 146 -20.84 -5.32 7.07
CA ALA A 146 -20.26 -4.38 8.03
C ALA A 146 -18.98 -4.95 8.67
N ARG A 147 -18.97 -6.24 9.03
CA ARG A 147 -17.78 -6.93 9.56
C ARG A 147 -16.64 -7.01 8.53
N ARG A 148 -16.94 -7.29 7.26
CA ARG A 148 -15.97 -7.25 6.15
C ARG A 148 -15.33 -5.87 6.01
N LEU A 149 -16.13 -4.80 6.09
CA LEU A 149 -15.64 -3.42 6.01
C LEU A 149 -14.79 -3.02 7.23
N ASP A 150 -15.23 -3.34 8.44
CA ASP A 150 -14.43 -3.04 9.65
C ASP A 150 -13.10 -3.81 9.65
N THR A 151 -13.09 -5.07 9.19
CA THR A 151 -11.85 -5.84 9.01
C THR A 151 -10.91 -5.19 7.98
N LEU A 152 -11.44 -4.71 6.85
CA LEU A 152 -10.65 -3.97 5.86
C LEU A 152 -10.01 -2.72 6.49
N LEU A 153 -10.78 -1.95 7.25
CA LEU A 153 -10.26 -0.75 7.91
C LEU A 153 -9.24 -1.11 9.01
N ALA A 154 -9.43 -2.20 9.75
CA ALA A 154 -8.48 -2.68 10.75
C ALA A 154 -7.13 -3.06 10.13
N CYS A 155 -7.09 -3.62 8.91
CA CYS A 155 -5.82 -3.84 8.19
C CYS A 155 -5.05 -2.53 7.96
N PHE A 156 -5.75 -1.41 7.75
CA PHE A 156 -5.13 -0.07 7.64
C PHE A 156 -4.96 0.66 8.98
N ASP A 157 -5.35 0.07 10.11
CA ASP A 157 -5.44 0.75 11.43
C ASP A 157 -6.50 1.87 11.51
N LEU A 158 -7.55 1.79 10.69
CA LEU A 158 -8.54 2.85 10.48
C LEU A 158 -9.96 2.49 10.97
N SER A 159 -10.15 1.44 11.78
CA SER A 159 -11.48 1.07 12.31
C SER A 159 -12.16 2.24 13.05
N SER A 160 -11.38 3.11 13.70
CA SER A 160 -11.88 4.34 14.31
C SER A 160 -12.62 5.26 13.30
N SER A 161 -12.24 5.22 12.02
CA SER A 161 -12.78 6.05 10.95
C SER A 161 -13.99 5.45 10.21
N PHE A 162 -14.49 4.27 10.62
CA PHE A 162 -15.60 3.53 9.98
C PHE A 162 -16.79 4.41 9.57
N PHE A 163 -17.28 5.26 10.48
CA PHE A 163 -18.45 6.11 10.23
C PHE A 163 -18.27 7.13 9.10
N PHE A 164 -17.05 7.59 8.81
CA PHE A 164 -16.83 8.56 7.73
C PHE A 164 -17.12 7.98 6.34
N PHE A 165 -16.97 6.66 6.16
CA PHE A 165 -17.17 5.99 4.87
C PHE A 165 -18.64 5.91 4.44
N PHE A 166 -19.61 6.13 5.32
CA PHE A 166 -21.02 6.26 4.93
C PHE A 166 -21.32 7.60 4.24
N SER A 167 -20.54 8.65 4.52
CA SER A 167 -20.71 9.99 3.92
C SER A 167 -19.92 10.18 2.62
N VAL A 168 -19.15 9.18 2.17
CA VAL A 168 -18.33 9.23 0.96
C VAL A 168 -19.04 8.52 -0.19
N GLU A 169 -19.14 9.19 -1.34
CA GLU A 169 -19.67 8.59 -2.56
C GLU A 169 -18.81 7.38 -2.98
N ASN A 170 -19.46 6.28 -3.39
CA ASN A 170 -18.81 4.99 -3.68
C ASN A 170 -17.46 5.07 -4.44
N PRO A 171 -17.31 5.79 -5.58
CA PRO A 171 -16.04 5.82 -6.34
C PRO A 171 -14.86 6.43 -5.56
N PHE A 172 -15.10 7.14 -4.45
CA PHE A 172 -14.05 7.77 -3.67
C PHE A 172 -13.76 7.07 -2.33
N LYS A 173 -14.46 5.97 -1.98
CA LYS A 173 -14.24 5.26 -0.70
C LYS A 173 -12.84 4.68 -0.58
N ALA A 174 -12.38 3.98 -1.63
CA ALA A 174 -11.01 3.45 -1.72
C ALA A 174 -9.96 4.58 -1.65
N LEU A 175 -10.17 5.66 -2.42
CA LEU A 175 -9.30 6.84 -2.41
C LEU A 175 -9.21 7.48 -1.02
N CYS A 176 -10.34 7.72 -0.35
CA CYS A 176 -10.37 8.26 1.00
C CYS A 176 -9.67 7.33 2.00
N CYS A 177 -9.84 6.01 1.90
CA CYS A 177 -9.14 5.05 2.76
C CYS A 177 -7.62 5.18 2.63
N LEU A 178 -7.10 5.26 1.40
CA LEU A 178 -5.67 5.45 1.16
C LEU A 178 -5.17 6.82 1.59
N LEU A 179 -5.92 7.89 1.33
CA LEU A 179 -5.51 9.23 1.73
C LEU A 179 -5.49 9.37 3.25
N ILE A 180 -6.47 8.83 3.98
CA ILE A 180 -6.41 8.80 5.46
C ILE A 180 -5.19 8.02 5.92
N TYR A 181 -4.97 6.81 5.39
CA TYR A 181 -3.82 5.99 5.75
C TYR A 181 -2.48 6.70 5.49
N LEU A 182 -2.28 7.20 4.28
CA LEU A 182 -1.05 7.88 3.87
C LEU A 182 -0.77 9.12 4.70
N PHE A 183 -1.77 9.95 4.98
CA PHE A 183 -1.57 11.15 5.78
C PHE A 183 -1.30 10.83 7.25
N VAL A 184 -1.83 9.73 7.80
CA VAL A 184 -1.50 9.23 9.14
C VAL A 184 -0.08 8.66 9.20
N GLN A 185 0.34 7.87 8.21
CA GLN A 185 1.67 7.23 8.20
C GLN A 185 2.82 8.14 7.73
N VAL A 186 2.54 9.18 6.93
CA VAL A 186 3.54 10.06 6.33
C VAL A 186 3.34 11.50 6.83
N ASP A 187 4.23 11.92 7.72
CA ASP A 187 4.22 13.24 8.38
C ASP A 187 4.60 14.39 7.42
N THR A 188 5.44 14.12 6.43
CA THR A 188 5.87 15.07 5.39
C THR A 188 4.79 15.44 4.36
N LEU A 189 3.63 14.78 4.38
CA LEU A 189 2.46 15.14 3.55
C LEU A 189 1.72 16.35 4.13
N CYS A 190 1.37 17.28 3.25
CA CYS A 190 0.76 18.57 3.61
C CYS A 190 -0.61 18.79 2.95
N LEU A 191 -1.29 19.88 3.33
CA LEU A 191 -2.62 20.22 2.81
C LEU A 191 -2.64 20.38 1.29
N GLU A 192 -1.55 20.90 0.71
CA GLU A 192 -1.38 21.07 -0.73
C GLU A 192 -1.31 19.72 -1.46
N ASP A 193 -0.66 18.71 -0.87
CA ASP A 193 -0.60 17.35 -1.41
C ASP A 193 -2.01 16.72 -1.41
N LEU A 194 -2.80 16.94 -0.33
CA LEU A 194 -4.17 16.46 -0.22
C LEU A 194 -5.10 17.10 -1.26
N HIS A 195 -4.96 18.41 -1.45
CA HIS A 195 -5.69 19.16 -2.47
C HIS A 195 -5.40 18.62 -3.87
N ALA A 196 -4.14 18.31 -4.19
CA ALA A 196 -3.75 17.74 -5.48
C ALA A 196 -4.42 16.37 -5.76
N PHE A 197 -4.38 15.46 -4.78
CA PHE A 197 -4.99 14.13 -4.91
C PHE A 197 -6.52 14.18 -5.11
N ILE A 198 -7.22 15.01 -4.34
CA ILE A 198 -8.69 15.13 -4.45
C ILE A 198 -9.07 15.85 -5.75
N ALA A 199 -8.38 16.94 -6.11
CA ALA A 199 -8.70 17.70 -7.32
C ALA A 199 -8.50 16.87 -8.59
N GLN A 200 -7.42 16.07 -8.69
CA GLN A 200 -7.23 15.24 -9.87
C GLN A 200 -8.29 14.14 -9.97
N ALA A 201 -8.67 13.49 -8.87
CA ALA A 201 -9.68 12.43 -8.89
C ALA A 201 -11.07 12.93 -9.31
N LEU A 202 -11.42 14.17 -8.92
CA LEU A 202 -12.66 14.82 -9.36
C LEU A 202 -12.60 15.27 -10.83
N CYS A 203 -11.47 15.86 -11.27
CA CYS A 203 -11.30 16.29 -12.65
C CYS A 203 -11.05 15.14 -13.65
N LEU A 204 -10.73 13.93 -13.18
CA LEU A 204 -10.52 12.74 -14.01
C LEU A 204 -11.83 12.17 -14.57
N GLN A 205 -12.94 12.32 -13.83
CA GLN A 205 -14.27 11.91 -14.26
C GLN A 205 -14.75 12.77 -15.45
N GLY A 206 -14.32 12.39 -16.65
CA GLY A 206 -14.62 13.08 -17.91
C GLY A 206 -13.43 13.35 -18.85
N LYS A 207 -12.23 12.79 -18.59
CA LYS A 207 -11.03 13.02 -19.42
C LYS A 207 -10.40 11.73 -19.94
N SER A 208 -9.75 11.80 -21.11
CA SER A 208 -8.95 10.70 -21.68
C SER A 208 -7.46 10.85 -21.33
N THR A 209 -6.78 9.71 -21.20
CA THR A 209 -5.42 9.57 -20.65
C THR A 209 -4.31 9.75 -21.69
N MET A 210 -3.26 10.52 -21.37
CA MET A 210 -2.01 10.57 -22.16
C MET A 210 -0.77 10.85 -21.28
N GLN A 211 0.20 9.91 -21.27
CA GLN A 211 1.68 9.99 -21.04
C GLN A 211 2.32 10.96 -20.02
N LEU A 212 3.26 10.47 -19.20
CA LEU A 212 3.79 11.10 -17.96
C LEU A 212 5.24 11.64 -18.02
N VAL A 213 5.54 12.64 -17.17
CA VAL A 213 6.87 13.18 -16.77
C VAL A 213 6.69 13.92 -15.41
N ASP A 214 7.54 13.94 -14.38
CA ASP A 214 8.48 12.92 -13.86
C ASP A 214 8.63 13.05 -12.33
N LEU A 215 9.01 14.22 -11.78
CA LEU A 215 9.38 14.36 -10.35
C LEU A 215 8.26 14.04 -9.33
N GLN A 216 7.01 13.93 -9.78
CA GLN A 216 5.85 13.58 -8.96
C GLN A 216 5.48 12.10 -9.01
N VAL A 217 6.26 11.30 -9.75
CA VAL A 217 6.11 9.85 -9.85
C VAL A 217 6.17 9.19 -8.47
N LEU A 218 6.86 9.75 -7.47
CA LEU A 218 6.91 9.17 -6.12
C LEU A 218 5.58 9.27 -5.36
N LEU A 219 4.92 10.43 -5.30
CA LEU A 219 3.58 10.55 -4.67
C LEU A 219 2.52 9.76 -5.46
N GLY A 220 2.60 9.79 -6.80
CA GLY A 220 1.68 9.05 -7.65
C GLY A 220 1.82 7.54 -7.53
N SER A 221 3.06 7.02 -7.56
CA SER A 221 3.35 5.59 -7.39
C SER A 221 2.97 5.11 -5.99
N LEU A 222 3.19 5.91 -4.93
CA LEU A 222 2.74 5.58 -3.58
C LEU A 222 1.22 5.38 -3.53
N LEU A 223 0.43 6.26 -4.16
CA LEU A 223 -1.03 6.10 -4.25
C LEU A 223 -1.44 4.87 -5.08
N VAL A 224 -0.87 4.70 -6.28
CA VAL A 224 -1.19 3.58 -7.19
C VAL A 224 -0.85 2.24 -6.54
N ARG A 225 0.27 2.18 -5.80
CA ARG A 225 0.67 1.02 -5.01
C ARG A 225 -0.25 0.79 -3.81
N GLY A 226 -0.75 1.86 -3.21
CA GLY A 226 -1.83 1.82 -2.24
C GLY A 226 -3.07 1.13 -2.79
N LEU A 227 -3.47 1.42 -4.03
CA LEU A 227 -4.62 0.77 -4.66
C LEU A 227 -4.38 -0.75 -4.81
N THR A 228 -3.19 -1.18 -5.22
CA THR A 228 -2.82 -2.62 -5.22
C THR A 228 -2.90 -3.24 -3.81
N THR A 229 -2.48 -2.50 -2.78
CA THR A 229 -2.55 -2.95 -1.39
C THR A 229 -4.01 -3.04 -0.91
N LEU A 230 -4.87 -2.10 -1.30
CA LEU A 230 -6.31 -2.15 -1.04
C LEU A 230 -6.99 -3.32 -1.75
N VAL A 231 -6.60 -3.65 -2.99
CA VAL A 231 -7.09 -4.84 -3.71
C VAL A 231 -6.80 -6.11 -2.90
N LEU A 232 -5.55 -6.27 -2.43
CA LEU A 232 -5.16 -7.40 -1.57
C LEU A 232 -6.03 -7.47 -0.30
N VAL A 233 -6.18 -6.35 0.43
CA VAL A 233 -6.98 -6.31 1.66
C VAL A 233 -8.46 -6.59 1.37
N ASN A 234 -9.03 -6.02 0.31
CA ASN A 234 -10.43 -6.23 -0.07
C ASN A 234 -10.71 -7.70 -0.39
N SER A 235 -9.81 -8.36 -1.13
CA SER A 235 -9.88 -9.79 -1.38
C SER A 235 -9.75 -10.62 -0.11
N ALA A 236 -8.77 -10.33 0.75
CA ALA A 236 -8.62 -11.01 2.05
C ALA A 236 -9.85 -10.83 2.97
N CYS A 237 -10.53 -9.68 2.89
CA CYS A 237 -11.72 -9.37 3.69
C CYS A 237 -13.04 -9.86 3.08
N GLY A 238 -13.04 -10.65 1.99
CA GLY A 238 -14.28 -11.15 1.37
C GLY A 238 -15.06 -10.10 0.57
N PHE A 239 -14.37 -9.13 -0.03
CA PHE A 239 -14.88 -8.10 -0.95
C PHE A 239 -15.96 -7.15 -0.39
N PRO A 240 -15.68 -6.38 0.68
CA PRO A 240 -16.57 -5.31 1.15
C PRO A 240 -16.83 -4.18 0.13
N TRP A 241 -15.91 -3.94 -0.81
CA TRP A 241 -16.08 -2.99 -1.93
C TRP A 241 -15.88 -3.67 -3.30
N ARG A 242 -16.38 -3.03 -4.36
CA ARG A 242 -16.32 -3.58 -5.73
C ARG A 242 -14.92 -3.42 -6.30
N MET A 243 -14.49 -4.37 -7.11
CA MET A 243 -13.16 -4.31 -7.73
C MET A 243 -12.94 -3.07 -8.61
N SER A 244 -14.01 -2.57 -9.23
CA SER A 244 -14.03 -1.30 -9.98
C SER A 244 -13.51 -0.10 -9.18
N ASP A 245 -13.73 -0.10 -7.87
CA ASP A 245 -13.54 1.06 -7.00
C ASP A 245 -12.04 1.29 -6.68
N PHE A 246 -11.19 0.30 -6.99
CA PHE A 246 -9.73 0.35 -6.81
C PHE A 246 -8.95 0.56 -8.10
N MET A 247 -9.61 0.52 -9.26
CA MET A 247 -8.92 0.53 -10.54
C MET A 247 -8.23 1.89 -10.76
N PRO A 248 -6.90 1.95 -10.97
CA PRO A 248 -6.18 3.23 -11.01
C PRO A 248 -6.76 4.23 -12.02
N TRP A 249 -7.18 3.78 -13.20
CA TRP A 249 -7.78 4.62 -14.24
C TRP A 249 -9.11 5.29 -13.85
N ASN A 250 -9.79 4.81 -12.79
CA ASN A 250 -11.01 5.44 -12.27
C ASN A 250 -10.73 6.58 -11.28
N VAL A 251 -9.52 6.64 -10.69
CA VAL A 251 -9.22 7.50 -9.54
C VAL A 251 -7.88 8.25 -9.61
N PHE A 252 -6.99 7.93 -10.56
CA PHE A 252 -5.68 8.56 -10.70
C PHE A 252 -5.20 8.69 -12.15
N ASP A 253 -4.89 9.91 -12.57
CA ASP A 253 -4.04 10.21 -13.74
C ASP A 253 -2.86 11.09 -13.28
N GLY A 254 -1.64 10.65 -13.58
CA GLY A 254 -0.43 11.31 -13.10
C GLY A 254 -0.12 12.66 -13.77
N LYS A 255 -0.61 12.92 -15.00
CA LYS A 255 -0.46 14.23 -15.66
C LYS A 255 -1.43 15.24 -15.07
N LEU A 256 -2.66 14.80 -14.82
CA LEU A 256 -3.67 15.59 -14.15
C LEU A 256 -3.24 15.90 -12.70
N PHE A 257 -2.77 14.89 -11.97
CA PHE A 257 -2.11 15.08 -10.67
C PHE A 257 -0.98 16.11 -10.77
N HIS A 258 -0.13 16.02 -11.79
CA HIS A 258 0.96 16.97 -12.01
C HIS A 258 0.49 18.41 -12.14
N GLN A 259 -0.51 18.65 -12.96
CA GLN A 259 -1.13 19.96 -13.12
C GLN A 259 -1.74 20.46 -11.79
N LYS A 260 -2.48 19.60 -11.06
CA LYS A 260 -3.13 20.00 -9.80
C LYS A 260 -2.13 20.26 -8.68
N TYR A 261 -1.09 19.45 -8.58
CA TYR A 261 -0.02 19.60 -7.59
C TYR A 261 0.71 20.93 -7.78
N LEU A 262 1.14 21.27 -9.00
CA LEU A 262 1.82 22.55 -9.27
C LEU A 262 0.95 23.78 -8.98
N LEU A 263 -0.37 23.69 -9.21
CA LEU A 263 -1.31 24.75 -8.83
C LEU A 263 -1.47 24.84 -7.31
N SER A 264 -1.60 23.70 -6.63
CA SER A 264 -1.75 23.66 -5.18
C SER A 264 -0.50 24.16 -4.44
N GLU A 265 0.69 23.78 -4.89
CA GLU A 265 1.98 24.17 -4.31
C GLU A 265 2.25 25.68 -4.46
N LYS A 266 1.80 26.28 -5.55
CA LYS A 266 1.82 27.73 -5.78
C LYS A 266 0.75 28.49 -4.99
N GLY A 267 -0.13 27.81 -4.25
CA GLY A 267 -1.17 28.42 -3.43
C GLY A 267 -2.39 28.93 -4.20
N TYR A 268 -2.67 28.40 -5.40
CA TYR A 268 -3.91 28.75 -6.12
C TYR A 268 -5.16 28.27 -5.38
N ALA A 269 -6.25 29.01 -5.52
CA ALA A 269 -7.54 28.69 -4.91
C ALA A 269 -8.11 27.37 -5.47
N VAL A 270 -8.91 26.67 -4.66
CA VAL A 270 -9.46 25.33 -4.97
C VAL A 270 -10.29 25.35 -6.26
N GLU A 271 -10.98 26.44 -6.52
CA GLU A 271 -11.77 26.70 -7.72
C GLU A 271 -10.90 26.62 -8.99
N VAL A 272 -9.64 27.07 -8.92
CA VAL A 272 -8.67 26.96 -10.02
C VAL A 272 -8.20 25.52 -10.20
N LEU A 273 -7.95 24.80 -9.10
CA LEU A 273 -7.63 23.37 -9.13
C LEU A 273 -8.78 22.56 -9.76
N LEU A 274 -10.03 22.96 -9.54
CA LEU A 274 -11.23 22.31 -10.09
C LEU A 274 -11.69 22.90 -11.44
N GLU A 275 -10.84 23.64 -12.15
CA GLU A 275 -11.13 24.17 -13.49
C GLU A 275 -12.40 25.04 -13.54
N GLN A 276 -12.67 25.77 -12.46
CA GLN A 276 -13.88 26.58 -12.22
C GLN A 276 -15.19 25.78 -12.20
N ASN A 277 -15.13 24.44 -12.13
CA ASN A 277 -16.31 23.58 -12.08
C ASN A 277 -16.96 23.60 -10.69
N ARG A 278 -17.90 24.54 -10.50
CA ARG A 278 -18.66 24.71 -9.24
C ARG A 278 -19.35 23.44 -8.74
N SER A 279 -19.73 22.51 -9.63
CA SER A 279 -20.36 21.24 -9.21
C SER A 279 -19.40 20.32 -8.44
N GLN A 280 -18.10 20.41 -8.72
CA GLN A 280 -17.06 19.64 -8.04
C GLN A 280 -16.60 20.27 -6.72
N LEU A 281 -16.83 21.56 -6.51
CA LEU A 281 -16.35 22.30 -5.33
C LEU A 281 -16.92 21.73 -4.02
N THR A 282 -18.23 21.49 -3.96
CA THR A 282 -18.88 20.87 -2.79
C THR A 282 -18.33 19.46 -2.52
N ARG A 283 -18.14 18.65 -3.57
CA ARG A 283 -17.54 17.31 -3.46
C ARG A 283 -16.11 17.37 -2.92
N PHE A 284 -15.29 18.28 -3.41
CA PHE A 284 -13.93 18.50 -2.93
C PHE A 284 -13.90 18.85 -1.44
N HIS A 285 -14.75 19.78 -1.00
CA HIS A 285 -14.83 20.15 0.42
C HIS A 285 -15.31 18.98 1.29
N ASN A 286 -16.25 18.17 0.82
CA ASN A 286 -16.71 16.98 1.54
C ASN A 286 -15.60 15.93 1.68
N LEU A 287 -14.92 15.57 0.59
CA LEU A 287 -13.80 14.61 0.60
C LEU A 287 -12.65 15.10 1.48
N LYS A 288 -12.30 16.40 1.38
CA LYS A 288 -11.27 17.01 2.24
C LYS A 288 -11.68 16.98 3.72
N SER A 289 -12.93 17.31 4.01
CA SER A 289 -13.49 17.30 5.37
C SER A 289 -13.42 15.89 5.99
N VAL A 290 -13.76 14.86 5.22
CA VAL A 290 -13.64 13.46 5.64
C VAL A 290 -12.19 13.10 5.96
N VAL A 291 -11.24 13.32 5.03
CA VAL A 291 -9.83 12.95 5.25
C VAL A 291 -9.24 13.71 6.43
N CYS A 292 -9.47 15.02 6.53
CA CYS A 292 -8.96 15.82 7.66
C CYS A 292 -9.57 15.40 9.00
N LYS A 293 -10.88 15.11 9.08
CA LYS A 293 -11.52 14.68 10.34
C LYS A 293 -11.04 13.29 10.79
N ALA A 294 -10.88 12.36 9.86
CA ALA A 294 -10.34 11.04 10.13
C ALA A 294 -8.88 11.11 10.60
N CYS A 295 -8.01 11.87 9.91
CA CYS A 295 -6.63 12.08 10.35
C CYS A 295 -6.57 12.74 11.74
N MET A 296 -7.39 13.75 12.01
CA MET A 296 -7.47 14.37 13.34
C MET A 296 -7.88 13.39 14.44
N LYS A 297 -8.72 12.39 14.14
CA LYS A 297 -9.09 11.32 15.09
C LYS A 297 -7.91 10.42 15.43
N GLU A 298 -7.03 10.17 14.46
CA GLU A 298 -5.73 9.50 14.66
C GLU A 298 -4.61 10.47 15.14
N ASN A 299 -4.98 11.58 15.79
CA ASN A 299 -4.07 12.64 16.28
C ASN A 299 -3.18 13.32 15.22
N ARG A 300 -3.50 13.16 13.94
CA ARG A 300 -2.74 13.72 12.81
C ARG A 300 -3.41 14.97 12.25
N ARG A 301 -2.84 16.14 12.57
CA ARG A 301 -3.25 17.42 11.96
C ARG A 301 -2.54 17.64 10.62
N ILE A 302 -3.31 17.72 9.54
CA ILE A 302 -2.83 18.13 8.22
C ILE A 302 -2.71 19.66 8.19
N VAL A 303 -1.56 20.19 7.80
CA VAL A 303 -1.26 21.63 7.77
C VAL A 303 -0.77 22.07 6.39
N SER A 304 -0.99 23.34 6.06
CA SER A 304 -0.41 23.98 4.87
C SER A 304 1.08 24.28 5.09
N ARG A 305 1.90 24.13 4.04
CA ARG A 305 3.33 24.50 4.10
C ARG A 305 3.55 25.97 4.44
N GLN A 306 2.64 26.86 4.02
CA GLN A 306 2.76 28.31 4.29
C GLN A 306 2.62 28.62 5.78
N GLN A 307 1.76 27.87 6.50
CA GLN A 307 1.54 28.05 7.94
C GLN A 307 2.68 27.48 8.80
N GLY A 308 3.46 26.54 8.27
CA GLY A 308 4.65 25.99 8.95
C GLY A 308 5.86 26.95 8.97
N ARG A 309 5.91 27.93 8.05
CA ARG A 309 7.05 28.87 7.95
C ARG A 309 6.96 30.08 8.88
N SER A 310 5.86 30.29 9.61
CA SER A 310 5.61 31.58 10.30
C SER A 310 6.06 31.70 11.76
N HIS A 311 6.54 30.63 12.44
CA HIS A 311 6.90 30.69 13.87
C HIS A 311 8.13 29.87 14.31
N HIS A 312 9.29 30.06 13.67
CA HIS A 312 10.58 29.58 14.19
C HIS A 312 11.59 30.71 14.44
N SER A 313 11.17 31.75 15.17
CA SER A 313 12.07 32.65 15.88
C SER A 313 12.35 32.14 17.30
N GLY A 314 13.49 31.46 17.43
CA GLY A 314 14.23 31.12 18.66
C GLY A 314 13.51 30.98 20.02
N ARG A 315 13.49 29.74 20.55
CA ARG A 315 13.90 29.49 21.94
C ARG A 315 14.34 28.04 22.16
N TRP A 316 15.65 27.80 22.27
CA TRP A 316 16.18 26.57 22.88
C TRP A 316 15.98 26.67 24.40
N GLY A 317 15.42 25.64 25.05
CA GLY A 317 14.98 25.78 26.44
C GLY A 317 14.56 24.52 27.20
N ARG A 318 15.54 23.65 27.48
CA ARG A 318 15.62 22.68 28.60
C ARG A 318 14.55 21.57 28.77
N GLU A 319 14.99 20.53 29.46
CA GLU A 319 14.33 19.24 29.66
C GLU A 319 13.27 19.25 30.78
N GLY A 320 12.35 18.27 30.71
CA GLY A 320 11.44 17.90 31.80
C GLY A 320 10.99 16.44 31.62
N SER A 321 11.12 15.64 32.67
CA SER A 321 11.09 14.16 32.58
C SER A 321 9.70 13.53 32.72
N GLY A 322 9.48 12.44 31.97
CA GLY A 322 8.86 11.21 32.50
C GLY A 322 7.35 10.99 32.34
N SER A 323 6.96 10.10 31.43
CA SER A 323 6.20 8.89 31.79
C SER A 323 6.32 7.85 30.66
N HIS A 324 6.33 6.55 30.98
CA HIS A 324 6.67 5.49 30.02
C HIS A 324 5.46 5.02 29.20
N ARG A 325 5.65 4.89 27.88
CA ARG A 325 4.91 3.94 27.03
C ARG A 325 5.91 3.15 26.18
N THR A 326 5.72 1.84 26.11
CA THR A 326 6.61 0.90 25.43
C THR A 326 6.40 0.95 23.91
N SER A 327 7.24 1.71 23.21
CA SER A 327 7.34 1.66 21.74
C SER A 327 8.50 0.75 21.31
N SER A 328 8.19 -0.32 20.58
CA SER A 328 9.19 -1.06 19.81
C SER A 328 9.64 -0.19 18.63
N GLY A 329 10.65 0.64 18.86
CA GLY A 329 11.10 1.64 17.89
C GLY A 329 11.84 1.04 16.70
N HIS A 330 11.74 1.72 15.56
CA HIS A 330 12.78 1.81 14.53
C HIS A 330 12.83 3.25 14.00
N SER A 331 14.04 3.75 13.78
CA SER A 331 14.37 4.93 12.96
C SER A 331 13.68 6.28 13.27
N ARG A 332 14.27 7.05 14.19
CA ARG A 332 14.24 8.52 14.07
C ARG A 332 15.18 8.92 12.93
N SER A 333 14.68 9.60 11.91
CA SER A 333 15.52 10.28 10.92
C SER A 333 16.30 11.41 11.60
N GLY A 334 17.59 11.51 11.27
CA GLY A 334 18.47 12.54 11.82
C GLY A 334 18.14 13.94 11.29
N GLN A 335 18.72 14.97 11.92
CA GLN A 335 18.63 16.36 11.48
C GLN A 335 19.35 16.57 10.13
N GLY A 336 18.67 16.25 9.03
CA GLY A 336 19.05 16.62 7.67
C GLY A 336 18.19 17.76 7.15
N GLN A 337 18.69 18.49 6.14
CA GLN A 337 17.88 19.49 5.44
C GLN A 337 16.67 18.82 4.78
N HIS A 338 15.51 19.45 4.94
CA HIS A 338 14.25 18.98 4.39
C HIS A 338 14.36 18.87 2.86
N TRP A 339 14.01 17.70 2.32
CA TRP A 339 14.28 17.31 0.93
C TRP A 339 13.69 18.28 -0.11
N ARG A 340 12.56 18.93 0.19
CA ARG A 340 11.92 19.91 -0.71
C ARG A 340 12.68 21.25 -0.80
N ASP A 341 13.64 21.49 0.09
CA ASP A 341 14.53 22.67 0.06
C ASP A 341 15.85 22.39 -0.70
N GLN A 342 16.05 21.16 -1.19
CA GLN A 342 17.11 20.87 -2.18
C GLN A 342 16.69 21.39 -3.56
N GLY A 343 17.18 22.57 -3.92
CA GLY A 343 17.10 23.07 -5.30
C GLY A 343 17.82 22.17 -6.30
N PRO A 344 17.70 22.43 -7.63
CA PRO A 344 18.32 21.63 -8.68
C PRO A 344 19.86 21.78 -8.71
N GLY A 345 20.52 21.19 -7.72
CA GLY A 345 21.97 21.17 -7.55
C GLY A 345 22.60 20.04 -8.37
N LYS A 346 23.56 20.39 -9.23
CA LYS A 346 24.33 19.45 -10.05
C LYS A 346 25.01 18.39 -9.16
N ARG A 347 24.43 17.18 -9.05
CA ARG A 347 25.12 16.02 -8.48
C ARG A 347 26.05 15.42 -9.56
N PRO A 348 27.32 15.14 -9.26
CA PRO A 348 28.23 14.56 -10.25
C PRO A 348 27.84 13.09 -10.50
N TYR A 349 27.44 12.78 -11.73
CA TYR A 349 27.27 11.41 -12.20
C TYR A 349 28.60 10.65 -12.07
N LYS A 350 28.70 9.73 -11.11
CA LYS A 350 29.68 8.65 -11.15
C LYS A 350 29.01 7.43 -11.74
N HIS A 351 29.30 7.14 -13.01
CA HIS A 351 28.95 5.87 -13.65
C HIS A 351 29.50 4.71 -12.80
N LYS A 352 28.62 3.79 -12.42
CA LYS A 352 28.98 2.45 -11.97
C LYS A 352 27.97 1.49 -12.54
N ASP A 353 28.44 0.64 -13.45
CA ASP A 353 27.61 -0.23 -14.25
C ASP A 353 27.10 -1.40 -13.39
N TYR A 354 25.78 -1.44 -13.19
CA TYR A 354 25.07 -2.55 -12.53
C TYR A 354 23.81 -2.89 -13.32
N PHE A 355 24.00 -3.35 -14.56
CA PHE A 355 22.96 -4.05 -15.32
C PHE A 355 23.56 -5.24 -16.06
N HIS A 356 23.46 -6.42 -15.44
CA HIS A 356 23.39 -7.70 -16.13
C HIS A 356 22.63 -8.70 -15.25
N PHE A 357 21.92 -9.63 -15.89
CA PHE A 357 21.08 -10.70 -15.32
C PHE A 357 19.67 -10.32 -14.83
N ILE A 358 18.77 -10.14 -15.80
CA ILE A 358 17.47 -10.83 -15.80
C ILE A 358 17.30 -11.49 -17.18
N ALA A 359 17.49 -12.81 -17.26
CA ALA A 359 17.06 -13.69 -18.36
C ALA A 359 17.52 -15.14 -18.10
N SER A 360 16.72 -15.91 -17.34
CA SER A 360 16.63 -17.38 -17.35
C SER A 360 15.39 -17.78 -16.55
#